data_AF-A0A951TQI8-F1
#
_entry.id   AF-A0A951TQI8-F1
#
_cell.length_a   1.000
_cell.length_b   1.000
_cell.length_c   1.000
_cell.angle_alpha   90.00
_cell.angle_beta   90.00
_cell.angle_gamma   90.00
#
_symmetry.space_group_name_H-M   'P 1'
#
loop_
_entity.id
_entity.type
_entity.pdbx_description
1 polymer ?
#
loop_
_entity_poly.entity_id
_entity_poly.type
_entity_poly.pdbx_seq_one_letter_code
_entity_poly.pdbx_strand_id
1 'polypeptide(L)'
;MLRLPAAVTALALTAVLFPAPASALVPSPRPTPAPSSVPTPSGPSSAELNEQVDKQRALLAEQEAGLAAASRTARETLEAYQIAQRQAEEAARVAAEQAQRLAAAKQATEQAGARLAGYIGSMYRTGMGNRQLSLYSSALDAENPRELFSGLGLAQRVGGNQSNALNELGVAEAAQEVAAAQAAAADQAQKAAEAQAATAKLAADQVVAQLADQVAARTVALLRTQAAAAAALEQENKRASLLVQADLIARQRAEAPDAAIDGAFVPRPMAACQGQDTKGYPNGMIPPEALCPLWGTRGQILRADAAAAFNDMSKAYAQEFGVPICVTDSYRNYDEQVAVAAAKPDLAARPGSSNHGWGVATDLCDGIQAFGSVTHEWMVDNSMLFGWFLPSWAQQNGSKPEPWHWEFAG
;
A
#
# COMPACT_ATOMS: atom_id res chain seq x y z
N MET A 1 -37.64 34.83 31.61
CA MET A 1 -36.94 34.18 32.75
C MET A 1 -35.71 33.53 32.14
N LEU A 2 -34.45 33.90 32.35
CA LEU A 2 -33.75 34.67 33.39
C LEU A 2 -32.79 35.65 32.69
N ARG A 3 -32.63 36.84 33.28
CA ARG A 3 -31.60 37.83 32.96
C ARG A 3 -30.35 37.53 33.81
N LEU A 4 -29.15 37.72 33.26
CA LEU A 4 -28.15 38.76 33.60
C LEU A 4 -26.69 38.32 33.29
N PRO A 5 -25.78 39.30 33.10
CA PRO A 5 -24.45 39.16 32.50
C PRO A 5 -23.29 39.49 33.46
N ALA A 6 -22.08 39.53 32.89
CA ALA A 6 -20.88 40.27 33.31
C ALA A 6 -20.10 39.77 34.54
N ALA A 7 -18.80 39.56 34.35
CA ALA A 7 -17.77 40.48 34.85
C ALA A 7 -16.38 39.84 34.66
N VAL A 8 -15.58 40.43 33.77
CA VAL A 8 -14.12 40.27 33.77
C VAL A 8 -13.59 41.30 34.75
N THR A 9 -13.10 40.85 35.89
CA THR A 9 -12.44 41.69 36.89
C THR A 9 -10.94 41.44 36.81
N ALA A 10 -10.24 42.40 36.20
CA ALA A 10 -8.80 42.54 36.34
C ALA A 10 -8.51 43.06 37.75
N LEU A 11 -7.73 42.32 38.54
CA LEU A 11 -7.19 42.79 39.80
C LEU A 11 -5.68 42.97 39.64
N ALA A 12 -5.28 44.23 39.51
CA ALA A 12 -3.92 44.66 39.74
C ALA A 12 -3.63 44.55 41.24
N LEU A 13 -2.54 43.86 41.61
CA LEU A 13 -2.01 43.93 42.96
C LEU A 13 -0.59 44.50 42.93
N THR A 14 -0.51 45.64 43.59
CA THR A 14 0.61 46.52 43.85
C THR A 14 1.69 45.84 44.68
N ALA A 15 2.95 46.03 44.27
CA ALA A 15 4.13 45.64 45.02
C ALA A 15 4.30 46.51 46.28
N VAL A 16 4.54 45.87 47.43
CA VAL A 16 5.04 46.52 48.65
C VAL A 16 6.38 45.87 48.97
N LEU A 17 7.46 46.64 48.88
CA LEU A 17 8.79 46.27 49.33
C LEU A 17 8.88 46.34 50.86
N PHE A 18 9.42 45.30 51.48
CA PHE A 18 10.07 45.36 52.79
C PHE A 18 11.52 44.86 52.64
N PRO A 19 12.51 45.49 53.31
CA PRO A 19 13.89 45.05 53.27
C PRO A 19 14.11 43.91 54.27
N ALA A 20 14.73 42.82 53.82
CA ALA A 20 15.27 41.76 54.67
C ALA A 20 16.81 41.77 54.62
N PRO A 21 17.48 41.40 55.72
CA PRO A 21 18.88 41.74 55.96
C PRO A 21 19.85 40.85 55.18
N ALA A 22 21.02 41.43 54.91
CA ALA A 22 22.15 40.75 54.29
C ALA A 22 22.58 39.52 55.10
N SER A 23 22.66 38.38 54.43
CA SER A 23 23.40 37.21 54.89
C SER A 23 24.26 36.69 53.74
N ALA A 24 25.45 36.22 54.13
CA ALA A 24 26.66 36.11 53.34
C ALA A 24 26.51 35.36 51.99
N LEU A 25 27.24 35.87 50.99
CA LEU A 25 27.49 35.20 49.71
C LEU A 25 28.19 33.86 49.94
N VAL A 26 27.52 32.77 49.58
CA VAL A 26 28.17 31.55 49.10
C VAL A 26 28.18 31.66 47.57
N PRO A 27 29.32 31.50 46.88
CA PRO A 27 29.34 31.62 45.42
C PRO A 27 28.50 30.51 44.78
N SER A 28 27.43 30.91 44.09
CA SER A 28 26.67 30.01 43.21
C SER A 28 27.58 29.48 42.11
N PRO A 29 27.60 28.16 41.83
CA PRO A 29 28.17 27.66 40.58
C PRO A 29 27.37 28.26 39.41
N ARG A 30 28.06 28.67 38.35
CA ARG A 30 27.44 29.09 37.08
C ARG A 30 26.41 28.05 36.63
N PRO A 31 25.30 28.44 35.99
CA PRO A 31 24.53 27.51 35.19
C PRO A 31 25.38 27.13 33.97
N THR A 32 26.11 26.02 34.05
CA THR A 32 26.64 25.34 32.86
C THR A 32 25.46 24.75 32.09
N PRO A 33 25.50 24.80 30.74
CA PRO A 33 24.35 24.49 29.91
C PRO A 33 23.90 23.06 30.16
N ALA A 34 22.59 22.85 30.30
CA ALA A 34 22.01 21.52 30.30
C ALA A 34 22.61 20.72 29.14
N PRO A 35 23.30 19.59 29.38
CA PRO A 35 23.80 18.77 28.30
C PRO A 35 22.58 18.28 27.53
N SER A 36 22.56 18.64 26.25
CA SER A 36 21.51 18.28 25.30
C SER A 36 21.27 16.79 25.39
N SER A 37 20.02 16.39 25.68
CA SER A 37 19.55 15.02 25.57
C SER A 37 19.85 14.52 24.16
N VAL A 38 20.88 13.67 24.03
CA VAL A 38 21.15 12.94 22.80
C VAL A 38 20.22 11.71 22.80
N PRO A 39 19.57 11.39 21.67
CA PRO A 39 18.37 10.57 21.65
C PRO A 39 18.70 9.07 21.62
N THR A 40 18.12 8.33 22.56
CA THR A 40 17.92 6.88 22.52
C THR A 40 17.17 6.48 21.22
N PRO A 41 17.55 5.40 20.51
CA PRO A 41 16.66 4.77 19.54
C PRO A 41 15.59 3.99 20.30
N SER A 42 14.66 4.76 20.86
CA SER A 42 13.38 4.29 21.33
C SER A 42 12.69 3.61 20.14
N GLY A 43 12.03 2.46 20.35
CA GLY A 43 10.91 2.11 19.46
C GLY A 43 10.04 3.35 19.29
N PRO A 44 9.48 3.60 18.08
CA PRO A 44 9.10 4.93 17.65
C PRO A 44 8.42 5.69 18.78
N SER A 45 8.96 6.84 19.13
CA SER A 45 8.39 7.75 20.09
C SER A 45 6.93 8.03 19.73
N SER A 46 6.14 8.49 20.70
CA SER A 46 4.75 8.91 20.43
C SER A 46 4.68 9.92 19.27
N ALA A 47 5.73 10.75 19.09
CA ALA A 47 5.87 11.65 17.97
C ALA A 47 6.12 10.92 16.64
N GLU A 48 6.99 9.91 16.60
CA GLU A 48 7.29 9.12 15.40
C GLU A 48 6.11 8.24 14.95
N LEU A 49 5.31 7.67 15.86
CA LEU A 49 4.07 6.99 15.46
C LEU A 49 3.01 7.96 14.97
N ASN A 50 2.87 9.13 15.60
CA ASN A 50 1.93 10.15 15.12
C ASN A 50 2.34 10.63 13.73
N GLU A 51 3.64 10.84 13.48
CA GLU A 51 4.18 11.15 12.16
C GLU A 51 3.91 10.01 11.17
N GLN A 52 4.08 8.75 11.58
CA GLN A 52 3.77 7.60 10.74
C GLN A 52 2.27 7.54 10.40
N VAL A 53 1.39 7.76 11.37
CA VAL A 53 -0.06 7.83 11.17
C VAL A 53 -0.43 8.97 10.22
N ASP A 54 0.17 10.14 10.36
CA ASP A 54 -0.08 11.29 9.48
C ASP A 54 0.44 11.04 8.06
N LYS A 55 1.60 10.41 7.89
CA LYS A 55 2.10 9.94 6.58
C LYS A 55 1.13 8.95 5.94
N GLN A 56 0.63 7.96 6.69
CA GLN A 56 -0.34 6.98 6.17
C GLN A 56 -1.70 7.61 5.85
N ARG A 57 -2.15 8.61 6.63
CA ARG A 57 -3.36 9.39 6.34
C ARG A 57 -3.21 10.25 5.08
N ALA A 58 -2.06 10.89 4.89
CA ALA A 58 -1.77 11.66 3.69
C ALA A 58 -1.77 10.75 2.45
N LEU A 59 -1.13 9.59 2.53
CA LEU A 59 -1.16 8.57 1.47
C LEU A 59 -2.59 8.13 1.15
N LEU A 60 -3.40 7.85 2.18
CA LEU A 60 -4.80 7.46 2.00
C LEU A 60 -5.61 8.56 1.30
N ALA A 61 -5.42 9.83 1.69
CA ALA A 61 -6.09 10.98 1.07
C ALA A 61 -5.68 11.16 -0.41
N GLU A 62 -4.39 10.94 -0.73
CA GLU A 62 -3.90 10.94 -2.12
C GLU A 62 -4.56 9.84 -2.95
N GLN A 63 -4.66 8.61 -2.41
CA GLN A 63 -5.34 7.49 -3.08
C GLN A 63 -6.84 7.77 -3.26
N GLU A 64 -7.50 8.44 -2.30
CA GLU A 64 -8.91 8.84 -2.43
C GLU A 64 -9.13 9.88 -3.53
N ALA A 65 -8.26 10.88 -3.63
CA ALA A 65 -8.32 11.88 -4.70
C ALA A 65 -8.09 11.23 -6.08
N GLY A 66 -7.10 10.32 -6.17
CA GLY A 66 -6.82 9.54 -7.38
C GLY A 66 -8.00 8.67 -7.81
N LEU A 67 -8.61 7.96 -6.85
CA LEU A 67 -9.76 7.09 -7.11
C LEU A 67 -10.98 7.88 -7.62
N ALA A 68 -11.24 9.08 -7.08
CA ALA A 68 -12.33 9.93 -7.54
C ALA A 68 -12.14 10.39 -8.99
N ALA A 69 -10.90 10.70 -9.38
CA ALA A 69 -10.57 11.03 -10.77
C ALA A 69 -10.73 9.82 -11.69
N ALA A 70 -10.15 8.67 -11.34
CA ALA A 70 -10.28 7.45 -12.13
C ALA A 70 -11.73 6.97 -12.26
N SER A 71 -12.54 7.12 -11.20
CA SER A 71 -13.97 6.79 -11.23
C SER A 71 -14.77 7.70 -12.17
N ARG A 72 -14.34 8.95 -12.42
CA ARG A 72 -14.95 9.81 -13.44
C ARG A 72 -14.59 9.30 -14.84
N THR A 73 -13.31 9.09 -15.09
CA THR A 73 -12.82 8.58 -16.38
C THR A 73 -13.43 7.22 -16.74
N ALA A 74 -13.57 6.31 -15.77
CA ALA A 74 -14.22 5.02 -15.96
C ALA A 74 -15.68 5.16 -16.39
N ARG A 75 -16.45 6.07 -15.75
CA ARG A 75 -17.85 6.32 -16.13
C ARG A 75 -17.96 6.88 -17.53
N GLU A 76 -17.18 7.91 -17.86
CA GLU A 76 -17.16 8.52 -19.19
C GLU A 76 -16.80 7.50 -20.28
N THR A 77 -15.82 6.63 -20.03
CA THR A 77 -15.39 5.60 -20.98
C THR A 77 -16.43 4.49 -21.14
N LEU A 78 -17.09 4.07 -20.05
CA LEU A 78 -18.17 3.08 -20.09
C LEU A 78 -19.41 3.63 -20.80
N GLU A 79 -19.75 4.90 -20.59
CA GLU A 79 -20.83 5.58 -21.31
C GLU A 79 -20.53 5.66 -22.82
N ALA A 80 -19.28 5.99 -23.19
CA ALA A 80 -18.85 5.99 -24.58
C ALA A 80 -18.94 4.59 -25.22
N TYR A 81 -18.53 3.53 -24.51
CA TYR A 81 -18.71 2.15 -24.95
C TYR A 81 -20.19 1.79 -25.13
N GLN A 82 -21.05 2.17 -24.18
CA GLN A 82 -22.48 1.89 -24.28
C GLN A 82 -23.14 2.62 -25.47
N ILE A 83 -22.73 3.85 -25.76
CA ILE A 83 -23.18 4.59 -26.94
C ILE A 83 -22.72 3.88 -28.22
N ALA A 84 -21.45 3.48 -28.31
CA ALA A 84 -20.91 2.78 -29.47
C ALA A 84 -21.61 1.42 -29.70
N GLN A 85 -21.92 0.69 -28.63
CA GLN A 85 -22.67 -0.57 -28.71
C GLN A 85 -24.08 -0.35 -29.28
N ARG A 86 -24.81 0.67 -28.81
CA ARG A 86 -26.13 1.01 -29.37
C ARG A 86 -26.06 1.41 -30.84
N GLN A 87 -25.00 2.13 -31.24
CA GLN A 87 -24.79 2.48 -32.64
C GLN A 87 -24.51 1.25 -33.51
N ALA A 88 -23.76 0.27 -33.00
CA ALA A 88 -23.53 -0.99 -33.69
C ALA A 88 -24.82 -1.82 -33.85
N GLU A 89 -25.64 -1.91 -32.79
CA GLU A 89 -26.94 -2.59 -32.84
C GLU A 89 -27.91 -1.92 -33.83
N GLU A 90 -27.96 -0.59 -33.81
CA GLU A 90 -28.73 0.21 -34.77
C GLU A 90 -28.27 -0.05 -36.22
N ALA A 91 -26.96 0.00 -36.46
CA ALA A 91 -26.40 -0.23 -37.78
C ALA A 91 -26.67 -1.66 -38.28
N ALA A 92 -26.61 -2.66 -37.39
CA ALA A 92 -26.98 -4.03 -37.70
C ALA A 92 -28.45 -4.18 -38.07
N ARG A 93 -29.36 -3.46 -37.38
CA ARG A 93 -30.78 -3.43 -37.76
C ARG A 93 -30.98 -2.82 -39.14
N VAL A 94 -30.35 -1.68 -39.41
CA VAL A 94 -30.41 -1.02 -40.72
C VAL A 94 -29.87 -1.92 -41.82
N ALA A 95 -28.74 -2.60 -41.59
CA ALA A 95 -28.17 -3.55 -42.55
C ALA A 95 -29.11 -4.72 -42.84
N ALA A 96 -29.75 -5.29 -41.82
CA ALA A 96 -30.75 -6.35 -41.99
C ALA A 96 -31.97 -5.87 -42.80
N GLU A 97 -32.47 -4.65 -42.53
CA GLU A 97 -33.58 -4.05 -43.30
C GLU A 97 -33.19 -3.83 -44.77
N GLN A 98 -31.99 -3.31 -45.05
CA GLN A 98 -31.54 -3.11 -46.43
C GLN A 98 -31.30 -4.45 -47.16
N ALA A 99 -30.81 -5.48 -46.46
CA ALA A 99 -30.66 -6.81 -47.03
C ALA A 99 -32.03 -7.41 -47.45
N GLN A 100 -33.07 -7.20 -46.64
CA GLN A 100 -34.44 -7.60 -46.99
C GLN A 100 -34.98 -6.83 -48.20
N ARG A 101 -34.73 -5.52 -48.28
CA ARG A 101 -35.12 -4.71 -49.46
C ARG A 101 -34.43 -5.17 -50.73
N LEU A 102 -33.14 -5.50 -50.66
CA LEU A 102 -32.40 -6.07 -51.79
C LEU A 102 -32.98 -7.43 -52.21
N ALA A 103 -33.32 -8.29 -51.26
CA ALA A 103 -33.96 -9.59 -51.56
C ALA A 103 -35.31 -9.39 -52.28
N ALA A 104 -36.14 -8.45 -51.81
CA ALA A 104 -37.41 -8.11 -52.45
C ALA A 104 -37.21 -7.52 -53.86
N ALA A 105 -36.21 -6.65 -54.05
CA ALA A 105 -35.90 -6.07 -55.36
C ALA A 105 -35.39 -7.11 -56.36
N LYS A 106 -34.57 -8.08 -55.90
CA LYS A 106 -34.17 -9.24 -56.72
C LYS A 106 -35.37 -10.07 -57.16
N GLN A 107 -36.27 -10.38 -56.23
CA GLN A 107 -37.49 -11.12 -56.54
C GLN A 107 -38.39 -10.36 -57.53
N ALA A 108 -38.51 -9.04 -57.40
CA ALA A 108 -39.28 -8.21 -58.33
C ALA A 108 -38.68 -8.23 -59.76
N THR A 109 -37.36 -8.17 -59.87
CA THR A 109 -36.63 -8.27 -61.14
C THR A 109 -36.81 -9.64 -61.79
N GLU A 110 -36.69 -10.73 -61.02
CA GLU A 110 -36.96 -12.09 -61.49
C GLU A 110 -38.40 -12.23 -62.01
N GLN A 111 -39.38 -11.68 -61.29
CA GLN A 111 -40.79 -11.71 -61.71
C GLN A 111 -41.03 -10.87 -62.97
N ALA A 112 -40.41 -9.68 -63.09
CA ALA A 112 -40.50 -8.85 -64.29
C ALA A 112 -39.87 -9.55 -65.51
N GLY A 113 -38.71 -10.18 -65.31
CA GLY A 113 -38.04 -11.00 -66.33
C GLY A 113 -38.90 -12.19 -66.78
N ALA A 114 -39.56 -12.88 -65.84
CA ALA A 114 -40.48 -13.96 -66.13
C ALA A 114 -41.72 -13.49 -66.93
N ARG A 115 -42.26 -12.30 -66.61
CA ARG A 115 -43.36 -11.69 -67.38
C ARG A 115 -42.93 -11.36 -68.81
N LEU A 116 -41.75 -10.77 -69.01
CA LEU A 116 -41.20 -10.50 -70.33
C LEU A 116 -40.96 -11.80 -71.13
N ALA A 117 -40.36 -12.81 -70.51
CA ALA A 117 -40.15 -14.11 -71.12
C ALA A 117 -41.48 -14.80 -71.50
N GLY A 118 -42.48 -14.71 -70.64
CA GLY A 118 -43.84 -15.19 -70.90
C GLY A 118 -44.50 -14.50 -72.10
N TYR A 119 -44.34 -13.17 -72.20
CA TYR A 119 -44.81 -12.39 -73.34
C TYR A 119 -44.12 -12.81 -74.65
N ILE A 120 -42.78 -12.90 -74.66
CA ILE A 120 -42.01 -13.35 -75.83
C ILE A 120 -42.42 -14.77 -76.24
N GLY A 121 -42.55 -15.69 -75.28
CA GLY A 121 -42.98 -17.05 -75.53
C GLY A 121 -44.42 -17.14 -76.09
N SER A 122 -45.32 -16.26 -75.64
CA SER A 122 -46.67 -16.15 -76.19
C SER A 122 -46.66 -15.69 -77.66
N MET A 123 -45.85 -14.67 -77.98
CA MET A 123 -45.69 -14.21 -79.37
C MET A 123 -45.15 -15.32 -80.28
N TYR A 124 -44.19 -16.12 -79.80
CA TYR A 124 -43.64 -17.25 -80.54
C TYR A 124 -44.70 -18.34 -80.78
N ARG A 125 -45.40 -18.80 -79.74
CA ARG A 125 -46.42 -19.86 -79.85
C ARG A 125 -47.63 -19.48 -80.70
N THR A 126 -48.04 -18.22 -80.68
CA THR A 126 -49.20 -17.72 -81.45
C THR A 126 -48.85 -17.33 -82.88
N GLY A 127 -47.56 -17.36 -83.25
CA GLY A 127 -47.07 -16.90 -84.54
C GLY A 127 -47.25 -15.40 -84.77
N MET A 128 -47.51 -14.61 -83.71
CA MET A 128 -47.80 -13.18 -83.80
C MET A 128 -46.59 -12.32 -84.18
N GLY A 129 -45.35 -12.84 -84.06
CA GLY A 129 -44.13 -12.11 -84.43
C GLY A 129 -44.10 -11.68 -85.92
N ASN A 130 -44.52 -12.55 -86.84
CA ASN A 130 -44.68 -12.20 -88.27
C ASN A 130 -46.07 -11.60 -88.57
N ARG A 131 -47.03 -11.81 -87.68
CA ARG A 131 -48.42 -11.40 -87.85
C ARG A 131 -48.67 -9.95 -87.48
N GLN A 132 -47.80 -9.29 -86.73
CA GLN A 132 -47.88 -7.82 -86.53
C GLN A 132 -47.74 -7.09 -87.86
N LEU A 133 -46.73 -7.43 -88.68
CA LEU A 133 -46.59 -6.86 -90.03
C LEU A 133 -47.80 -7.18 -90.91
N SER A 134 -48.33 -8.40 -90.84
CA SER A 134 -49.55 -8.75 -91.59
C SER A 134 -50.81 -8.10 -91.03
N LEU A 135 -50.89 -7.81 -89.72
CA LEU A 135 -51.99 -7.09 -89.08
C LEU A 135 -51.98 -5.62 -89.49
N TYR A 136 -50.79 -5.01 -89.60
CA TYR A 136 -50.64 -3.67 -90.16
C TYR A 136 -50.99 -3.65 -91.65
N SER A 137 -50.55 -4.63 -92.45
CA SER A 137 -50.90 -4.69 -93.88
C SER A 137 -52.39 -4.97 -94.09
N SER A 138 -52.98 -5.92 -93.34
CA SER A 138 -54.42 -6.24 -93.43
C SER A 138 -55.30 -5.12 -92.88
N ALA A 139 -54.82 -4.35 -91.92
CA ALA A 139 -55.52 -3.15 -91.46
C ALA A 139 -55.46 -2.05 -92.52
N LEU A 140 -54.34 -1.86 -93.22
CA LEU A 140 -54.18 -0.89 -94.30
C LEU A 140 -54.97 -1.28 -95.58
N ASP A 141 -55.16 -2.58 -95.83
CA ASP A 141 -55.99 -3.12 -96.94
C ASP A 141 -57.48 -3.28 -96.59
N ALA A 142 -57.92 -2.89 -95.39
CA ALA A 142 -59.30 -3.11 -94.95
C ALA A 142 -60.32 -2.20 -95.68
N GLU A 143 -61.28 -2.81 -96.39
CA GLU A 143 -62.33 -2.09 -97.13
C GLU A 143 -63.40 -1.46 -96.23
N ASN A 144 -63.50 -1.87 -94.96
CA ASN A 144 -64.46 -1.33 -94.00
C ASN A 144 -63.78 -0.71 -92.75
N PRO A 145 -64.35 0.37 -92.17
CA PRO A 145 -63.73 1.06 -91.04
C PRO A 145 -63.60 0.21 -89.77
N ARG A 146 -64.51 -0.74 -89.52
CA ARG A 146 -64.51 -1.54 -88.27
C ARG A 146 -63.32 -2.49 -88.20
N GLU A 147 -62.94 -3.09 -89.32
CA GLU A 147 -61.80 -4.00 -89.40
C GLU A 147 -60.46 -3.27 -89.26
N LEU A 148 -60.33 -2.09 -89.87
CA LEU A 148 -59.20 -1.18 -89.67
C LEU A 148 -59.00 -0.84 -88.18
N PHE A 149 -60.05 -0.37 -87.50
CA PHE A 149 -59.96 0.00 -86.06
C PHE A 149 -59.72 -1.20 -85.14
N SER A 150 -60.27 -2.38 -85.48
CA SER A 150 -60.02 -3.62 -84.74
C SER A 150 -58.55 -4.07 -84.84
N GLY A 151 -57.99 -4.08 -86.06
CA GLY A 151 -56.60 -4.45 -86.32
C GLY A 151 -55.60 -3.49 -85.66
N LEU A 152 -55.85 -2.18 -85.77
CA LEU A 152 -55.07 -1.15 -85.07
C LEU A 152 -55.16 -1.30 -83.55
N GLY A 153 -56.35 -1.55 -82.99
CA GLY A 153 -56.53 -1.73 -81.55
C GLY A 153 -55.89 -3.01 -80.98
N LEU A 154 -55.70 -4.05 -81.80
CA LEU A 154 -54.93 -5.25 -81.43
C LEU A 154 -53.42 -4.97 -81.48
N ALA A 155 -52.93 -4.35 -82.55
CA ALA A 155 -51.52 -3.99 -82.69
C ALA A 155 -51.06 -3.03 -81.58
N GLN A 156 -51.88 -2.04 -81.25
CA GLN A 156 -51.62 -1.06 -80.19
C GLN A 156 -51.62 -1.71 -78.80
N ARG A 157 -52.49 -2.70 -78.54
CA ARG A 157 -52.45 -3.49 -77.30
C ARG A 157 -51.21 -4.37 -77.19
N VAL A 158 -50.82 -5.04 -78.28
CA VAL A 158 -49.63 -5.91 -78.29
C VAL A 158 -48.35 -5.10 -78.10
N GLY A 159 -48.20 -3.96 -78.81
CA GLY A 159 -47.06 -3.05 -78.65
C GLY A 159 -47.03 -2.36 -77.28
N GLY A 160 -48.19 -1.95 -76.75
CA GLY A 160 -48.32 -1.42 -75.40
C GLY A 160 -47.89 -2.42 -74.33
N ASN A 161 -48.32 -3.69 -74.44
CA ASN A 161 -47.94 -4.74 -73.51
C ASN A 161 -46.43 -5.05 -73.53
N GLN A 162 -45.80 -5.03 -74.71
CA GLN A 162 -44.35 -5.19 -74.85
C GLN A 162 -43.59 -4.05 -74.18
N SER A 163 -43.97 -2.80 -74.50
CA SER A 163 -43.35 -1.61 -73.95
C SER A 163 -43.48 -1.57 -72.43
N ASN A 164 -44.64 -1.98 -71.91
CA ASN A 164 -44.88 -2.07 -70.47
C ASN A 164 -44.01 -3.13 -69.81
N ALA A 165 -43.90 -4.34 -70.37
CA ALA A 165 -43.07 -5.41 -69.80
C ALA A 165 -41.57 -5.08 -69.81
N LEU A 166 -41.08 -4.44 -70.87
CA LEU A 166 -39.69 -3.95 -70.95
C LEU A 166 -39.44 -2.82 -69.94
N ASN A 167 -40.37 -1.88 -69.83
CA ASN A 167 -40.26 -0.78 -68.88
C ASN A 167 -40.33 -1.27 -67.42
N GLU A 168 -41.21 -2.22 -67.11
CA GLU A 168 -41.28 -2.87 -65.79
C GLU A 168 -39.96 -3.55 -65.41
N LEU A 169 -39.34 -4.28 -66.35
CA LEU A 169 -38.05 -4.91 -66.11
C LEU A 169 -36.96 -3.85 -65.87
N GLY A 170 -36.87 -2.82 -66.71
CA GLY A 170 -35.88 -1.75 -66.53
C GLY A 170 -36.03 -1.01 -65.20
N VAL A 171 -37.28 -0.74 -64.76
CA VAL A 171 -37.55 -0.15 -63.44
C VAL A 171 -37.15 -1.09 -62.30
N ALA A 172 -37.43 -2.39 -62.43
CA ALA A 172 -37.06 -3.39 -61.42
C ALA A 172 -35.53 -3.55 -61.32
N GLU A 173 -34.82 -3.60 -62.45
CA GLU A 173 -33.36 -3.66 -62.50
C GLU A 173 -32.71 -2.44 -61.86
N ALA A 174 -33.20 -1.24 -62.18
CA ALA A 174 -32.73 0.00 -61.55
C ALA A 174 -33.01 0.02 -60.03
N ALA A 175 -34.18 -0.45 -59.60
CA ALA A 175 -34.51 -0.56 -58.18
C ALA A 175 -33.62 -1.59 -57.45
N GLN A 176 -33.30 -2.70 -58.11
CA GLN A 176 -32.38 -3.71 -57.59
C GLN A 176 -30.95 -3.14 -57.44
N GLU A 177 -30.46 -2.37 -58.41
CA GLU A 177 -29.15 -1.73 -58.34
C GLU A 177 -29.08 -0.74 -57.16
N VAL A 178 -30.10 0.11 -57.01
CA VAL A 178 -30.20 1.05 -55.87
C VAL A 178 -30.25 0.29 -54.53
N ALA A 179 -31.06 -0.76 -54.44
CA ALA A 179 -31.16 -1.57 -53.23
C ALA A 179 -29.84 -2.29 -52.92
N ALA A 180 -29.09 -2.72 -53.95
CA ALA A 180 -27.78 -3.35 -53.79
C ALA A 180 -26.74 -2.36 -53.24
N ALA A 181 -26.71 -1.14 -53.77
CA ALA A 181 -25.85 -0.08 -53.27
C ALA A 181 -26.18 0.30 -51.82
N GLN A 182 -27.47 0.41 -51.48
CA GLN A 182 -27.92 0.70 -50.12
C GLN A 182 -27.58 -0.42 -49.13
N ALA A 183 -27.76 -1.68 -49.52
CA ALA A 183 -27.38 -2.83 -48.70
C ALA A 183 -25.87 -2.91 -48.47
N ALA A 184 -25.06 -2.67 -49.51
CA ALA A 184 -23.61 -2.63 -49.38
C ALA A 184 -23.13 -1.48 -48.47
N ALA A 185 -23.72 -0.30 -48.59
CA ALA A 185 -23.42 0.84 -47.73
C ALA A 185 -23.80 0.57 -46.26
N ALA A 186 -24.96 -0.07 -46.03
CA ALA A 186 -25.40 -0.43 -44.69
C ALA A 186 -24.53 -1.52 -44.05
N ASP A 187 -24.08 -2.54 -44.82
CA ASP A 187 -23.13 -3.55 -44.35
C ASP A 187 -21.77 -2.93 -43.98
N GLN A 188 -21.26 -1.98 -44.77
CA GLN A 188 -20.04 -1.25 -44.42
C GLN A 188 -20.22 -0.40 -43.16
N ALA A 189 -21.37 0.27 -43.01
CA ALA A 189 -21.69 1.06 -41.82
C ALA A 189 -21.79 0.18 -40.57
N GLN A 190 -22.41 -1.01 -40.67
CA GLN A 190 -22.46 -1.99 -39.59
C GLN A 190 -21.05 -2.40 -39.15
N LYS A 191 -20.20 -2.82 -40.09
CA LYS A 191 -18.81 -3.23 -39.79
C LYS A 191 -18.00 -2.12 -39.14
N ALA A 192 -18.18 -0.88 -39.62
CA ALA A 192 -17.52 0.28 -39.03
C ALA A 192 -17.99 0.54 -37.59
N ALA A 193 -19.30 0.46 -37.34
CA ALA A 193 -19.87 0.64 -36.01
C ALA A 193 -19.45 -0.49 -35.04
N GLU A 194 -19.41 -1.75 -35.50
CA GLU A 194 -18.90 -2.88 -34.72
C GLU A 194 -17.42 -2.71 -34.36
N ALA A 195 -16.58 -2.24 -35.29
CA ALA A 195 -15.17 -1.95 -35.03
C ALA A 195 -14.99 -0.81 -34.02
N GLN A 196 -15.83 0.24 -34.09
CA GLN A 196 -15.85 1.32 -33.10
C GLN A 196 -16.27 0.81 -31.73
N ALA A 197 -17.31 -0.02 -31.64
CA ALA A 197 -17.76 -0.63 -30.39
C ALA A 197 -16.68 -1.53 -29.77
N ALA A 198 -15.97 -2.33 -30.58
CA ALA A 198 -14.86 -3.16 -30.13
C ALA A 198 -13.69 -2.31 -29.59
N THR A 199 -13.36 -1.21 -30.26
CA THR A 199 -12.32 -0.27 -29.80
C THR A 199 -12.72 0.40 -28.48
N ALA A 200 -13.97 0.86 -28.38
CA ALA A 200 -14.49 1.46 -27.15
C ALA A 200 -14.54 0.45 -26.00
N LYS A 201 -14.84 -0.83 -26.28
CA LYS A 201 -14.76 -1.92 -25.30
C LYS A 201 -13.35 -2.10 -24.76
N LEU A 202 -12.35 -2.17 -25.64
CA LEU A 202 -10.95 -2.30 -25.21
C LEU A 202 -10.51 -1.15 -24.31
N ALA A 203 -10.89 0.08 -24.66
CA ALA A 203 -10.63 1.27 -23.83
C ALA A 203 -11.34 1.17 -22.47
N ALA A 204 -12.62 0.76 -22.45
CA ALA A 204 -13.37 0.58 -21.21
C ALA A 204 -12.75 -0.50 -20.31
N ASP A 205 -12.37 -1.66 -20.87
CA ASP A 205 -11.74 -2.76 -20.13
C ASP A 205 -10.41 -2.30 -19.51
N GLN A 206 -9.60 -1.53 -20.24
CA GLN A 206 -8.34 -0.97 -19.73
C GLN A 206 -8.57 -0.01 -18.54
N VAL A 207 -9.51 0.91 -18.67
CA VAL A 207 -9.80 1.89 -17.60
C VAL A 207 -10.41 1.19 -16.36
N VAL A 208 -11.26 0.18 -16.55
CA VAL A 208 -11.81 -0.61 -15.45
C VAL A 208 -10.72 -1.41 -14.73
N ALA A 209 -9.77 -2.00 -15.47
CA ALA A 209 -8.61 -2.68 -14.87
C ALA A 209 -7.77 -1.71 -14.02
N GLN A 210 -7.45 -0.53 -14.55
CA GLN A 210 -6.71 0.51 -13.81
C GLN A 210 -7.48 0.97 -12.55
N LEU A 211 -8.80 1.11 -12.64
CA LEU A 211 -9.63 1.45 -11.49
C LEU A 211 -9.58 0.35 -10.41
N ALA A 212 -9.62 -0.92 -10.82
CA ALA A 212 -9.51 -2.05 -9.89
C ALA A 212 -8.16 -2.05 -9.15
N ASP A 213 -7.06 -1.77 -9.85
CA ASP A 213 -5.73 -1.64 -9.23
C ASP A 213 -5.67 -0.50 -8.21
N GLN A 214 -6.29 0.65 -8.51
CA GLN A 214 -6.37 1.76 -7.56
C GLN A 214 -7.24 1.45 -6.34
N VAL A 215 -8.36 0.73 -6.51
CA VAL A 215 -9.20 0.28 -5.39
C VAL A 215 -8.42 -0.69 -4.50
N ALA A 216 -7.64 -1.60 -5.09
CA ALA A 216 -6.76 -2.51 -4.36
C ALA A 216 -5.68 -1.74 -3.59
N ALA A 217 -5.01 -0.77 -4.23
CA ALA A 217 -4.00 0.08 -3.60
C ALA A 217 -4.58 0.89 -2.43
N ARG A 218 -5.77 1.48 -2.59
CA ARG A 218 -6.50 2.17 -1.50
C ARG A 218 -6.82 1.23 -0.35
N THR A 219 -7.22 -0.01 -0.64
CA THR A 219 -7.54 -1.01 0.38
C THR A 219 -6.30 -1.36 1.21
N VAL A 220 -5.15 -1.56 0.55
CA VAL A 220 -3.86 -1.79 1.22
C VAL A 220 -3.45 -0.56 2.05
N ALA A 221 -3.60 0.65 1.52
CA ALA A 221 -3.31 1.88 2.25
C ALA A 221 -4.19 2.02 3.50
N LEU A 222 -5.50 1.76 3.38
CA LEU A 222 -6.43 1.80 4.51
C LEU A 222 -6.04 0.81 5.61
N LEU A 223 -5.70 -0.43 5.24
CA LEU A 223 -5.26 -1.45 6.20
C LEU A 223 -3.97 -1.04 6.92
N ARG A 224 -3.01 -0.45 6.20
CA ARG A 224 -1.78 0.09 6.81
C ARG A 224 -2.05 1.25 7.74
N THR A 225 -2.94 2.17 7.36
CA THR A 225 -3.36 3.29 8.22
C THR A 225 -4.06 2.79 9.49
N GLN A 226 -4.94 1.80 9.37
CA GLN A 226 -5.61 1.18 10.53
C GLN A 226 -4.61 0.48 11.46
N ALA A 227 -3.67 -0.28 10.92
CA ALA A 227 -2.62 -0.94 11.71
C ALA A 227 -1.72 0.07 12.43
N ALA A 228 -1.30 1.15 11.74
CA ALA A 228 -0.50 2.22 12.34
C ALA A 228 -1.27 2.94 13.46
N ALA A 229 -2.57 3.23 13.25
CA ALA A 229 -3.41 3.85 14.27
C ALA A 229 -3.64 2.94 15.48
N ALA A 230 -3.81 1.63 15.26
CA ALA A 230 -3.95 0.65 16.35
C ALA A 230 -2.67 0.55 17.18
N ALA A 231 -1.49 0.52 16.53
CA ALA A 231 -0.20 0.52 17.22
C ALA A 231 0.01 1.79 18.05
N ALA A 232 -0.36 2.97 17.49
CA ALA A 232 -0.30 4.24 18.22
C ALA A 232 -1.19 4.23 19.47
N LEU A 233 -2.43 3.71 19.35
CA LEU A 233 -3.35 3.60 20.48
C LEU A 233 -2.87 2.61 21.54
N GLU A 234 -2.32 1.47 21.13
CA GLU A 234 -1.74 0.49 22.05
C GLU A 234 -0.58 1.09 22.86
N GLN A 235 0.28 1.88 22.20
CA GLN A 235 1.38 2.56 22.87
C GLN A 235 0.89 3.66 23.82
N GLU A 236 -0.15 4.41 23.46
CA GLU A 236 -0.79 5.38 24.34
C GLU A 236 -1.38 4.70 25.59
N ASN A 237 -2.10 3.60 25.41
CA ASN A 237 -2.64 2.79 26.51
C ASN A 237 -1.54 2.23 27.41
N LYS A 238 -0.45 1.73 26.82
CA LYS A 238 0.72 1.25 27.57
C LYS A 238 1.34 2.38 28.38
N ARG A 239 1.53 3.55 27.78
CA ARG A 239 2.03 4.75 28.48
C ARG A 239 1.10 5.16 29.62
N ALA A 240 -0.21 5.19 29.40
CA ALA A 240 -1.19 5.51 30.44
C ALA A 240 -1.16 4.49 31.58
N SER A 241 -1.08 3.20 31.27
CA SER A 241 -0.96 2.13 32.28
C SER A 241 0.34 2.25 33.09
N LEU A 242 1.47 2.56 32.44
CA LEU A 242 2.75 2.77 33.12
C LEU A 242 2.70 3.99 34.04
N LEU A 243 2.03 5.08 33.62
CA LEU A 243 1.82 6.26 34.47
C LEU A 243 0.94 5.94 35.68
N VAL A 244 -0.13 5.17 35.51
CA VAL A 244 -0.99 4.72 36.62
C VAL A 244 -0.22 3.81 37.58
N GLN A 245 0.57 2.87 37.08
CA GLN A 245 1.43 2.01 37.91
C GLN A 245 2.48 2.83 38.66
N ALA A 246 3.12 3.80 38.00
CA ALA A 246 4.08 4.70 38.63
C ALA A 246 3.43 5.54 39.75
N ASP A 247 2.21 6.06 39.54
CA ASP A 247 1.46 6.80 40.57
C ASP A 247 1.08 5.90 41.76
N LEU A 248 0.65 4.66 41.51
CA LEU A 248 0.36 3.68 42.55
C LEU A 248 1.60 3.33 43.38
N ILE A 249 2.74 3.09 42.74
CA ILE A 249 4.02 2.82 43.41
C ILE A 249 4.45 4.05 44.23
N ALA A 250 4.31 5.26 43.69
CA ALA A 250 4.62 6.50 44.39
C ALA A 250 3.76 6.67 45.65
N ARG A 251 2.46 6.40 45.56
CA ARG A 251 1.53 6.43 46.71
C ARG A 251 1.86 5.37 47.76
N GLN A 252 2.10 4.12 47.34
CA GLN A 252 2.47 3.03 48.25
C GLN A 252 3.77 3.31 48.99
N ARG A 253 4.76 3.94 48.34
CA ARG A 253 6.00 4.38 48.99
C ARG A 253 5.79 5.53 49.96
N ALA A 254 4.87 6.46 49.66
CA ALA A 254 4.54 7.56 50.56
C ALA A 254 3.76 7.10 51.81
N GLU A 255 3.06 5.97 51.74
CA GLU A 255 2.29 5.37 52.84
C GLU A 255 3.08 4.30 53.63
N ALA A 256 4.27 3.89 53.16
CA ALA A 256 5.09 2.90 53.83
C ALA A 256 5.79 3.51 55.07
N PRO A 257 5.64 2.92 56.27
CA PRO A 257 6.34 3.41 57.46
C PRO A 257 7.85 3.18 57.33
N ASP A 258 8.66 4.17 57.73
CA ASP A 258 10.14 4.16 57.60
C ASP A 258 10.80 2.85 58.08
N ALA A 259 10.23 2.20 59.10
CA ALA A 259 10.72 0.94 59.65
C ALA A 259 10.57 -0.29 58.74
N ALA A 260 9.71 -0.26 57.72
CA ALA A 260 9.52 -1.38 56.77
C ALA A 260 10.55 -1.39 55.63
N ILE A 261 11.18 -0.25 55.35
CA ILE A 261 12.22 -0.11 54.32
C ILE A 261 13.58 -0.65 54.84
N ASP A 262 13.81 -0.60 56.16
CA ASP A 262 15.03 -1.11 56.80
C ASP A 262 15.11 -2.65 56.94
N GLY A 263 14.01 -3.38 56.71
CA GLY A 263 13.94 -4.83 56.99
C GLY A 263 14.21 -5.79 55.82
N ALA A 264 14.19 -5.33 54.58
CA ALA A 264 14.17 -6.20 53.38
C ALA A 264 15.48 -6.24 52.57
N PHE A 265 16.50 -5.48 52.95
CA PHE A 265 17.82 -5.58 52.35
C PHE A 265 18.84 -5.37 53.45
N VAL A 266 19.64 -6.39 53.79
CA VAL A 266 20.83 -6.17 54.61
C VAL A 266 21.90 -5.63 53.67
N PRO A 267 22.21 -4.33 53.65
CA PRO A 267 23.38 -3.86 52.92
C PRO A 267 24.56 -4.29 53.78
N ARG A 268 25.31 -5.31 53.38
CA ARG A 268 26.69 -5.37 53.85
C ARG A 268 27.39 -4.17 53.21
N PRO A 269 27.93 -3.20 53.97
CA PRO A 269 28.83 -2.22 53.41
C PRO A 269 30.07 -3.01 52.95
N MET A 270 30.14 -3.33 51.66
CA MET A 270 31.41 -3.74 51.08
C MET A 270 32.28 -2.49 51.14
N ALA A 271 33.29 -2.51 52.02
CA ALA A 271 34.45 -1.64 51.85
C ALA A 271 34.87 -1.76 50.37
N ALA A 272 35.08 -0.63 49.69
CA ALA A 272 35.39 -0.61 48.27
C ALA A 272 36.50 -1.64 47.97
N CYS A 273 36.16 -2.69 47.22
CA CYS A 273 37.12 -3.70 46.83
C CYS A 273 38.18 -3.03 45.96
N GLN A 274 39.42 -2.96 46.45
CA GLN A 274 40.51 -2.31 45.72
C GLN A 274 41.17 -3.25 44.69
N GLY A 275 40.95 -4.56 44.81
CA GLY A 275 41.62 -5.59 44.01
C GLY A 275 43.16 -5.53 44.11
N GLN A 276 43.84 -6.16 43.16
CA GLN A 276 45.31 -6.07 42.98
C GLN A 276 45.66 -5.70 41.54
N ASP A 277 46.91 -5.29 41.28
CA ASP A 277 47.35 -5.05 39.91
C ASP A 277 47.30 -6.36 39.11
N THR A 278 46.68 -6.30 37.94
CA THR A 278 46.51 -7.45 37.03
C THR A 278 47.51 -7.41 35.86
N LYS A 279 48.35 -6.37 35.79
CA LYS A 279 49.41 -6.26 34.78
C LYS A 279 50.38 -7.44 34.91
N GLY A 280 50.62 -8.13 33.80
CA GLY A 280 51.58 -9.24 33.71
C GLY A 280 50.98 -10.63 33.82
N TYR A 281 49.71 -10.77 34.21
CA TYR A 281 49.02 -12.06 34.12
C TYR A 281 48.62 -12.37 32.67
N PRO A 282 48.78 -13.62 32.19
CA PRO A 282 48.21 -14.04 30.92
C PRO A 282 46.68 -14.04 30.93
N ASN A 283 46.08 -14.01 29.74
CA ASN A 283 44.62 -14.13 29.57
C ASN A 283 44.10 -15.43 30.23
N GLY A 284 43.12 -15.28 31.14
CA GLY A 284 42.54 -16.40 31.88
C GLY A 284 43.39 -16.89 33.06
N MET A 285 44.42 -16.13 33.47
CA MET A 285 45.33 -16.48 34.59
C MET A 285 45.43 -15.38 35.66
N ILE A 286 44.42 -14.53 35.80
CA ILE A 286 44.33 -13.53 36.87
C ILE A 286 43.83 -14.24 38.13
N PRO A 287 44.55 -14.15 39.26
CA PRO A 287 44.14 -14.84 40.47
C PRO A 287 42.84 -14.21 41.05
N PRO A 288 41.90 -14.99 41.59
CA PRO A 288 40.62 -14.47 42.09
C PRO A 288 40.76 -13.37 43.16
N GLU A 289 41.81 -13.39 43.97
CA GLU A 289 42.11 -12.35 44.96
C GLU A 289 42.49 -10.99 44.35
N ALA A 290 42.86 -10.95 43.07
CA ALA A 290 43.08 -9.71 42.33
C ALA A 290 41.79 -9.14 41.71
N LEU A 291 40.70 -9.91 41.73
CA LEU A 291 39.40 -9.55 41.16
C LEU A 291 38.42 -9.10 42.25
N CYS A 292 37.38 -8.38 41.84
CA CYS A 292 36.38 -7.79 42.71
C CYS A 292 34.97 -8.26 42.34
N PRO A 293 34.10 -8.53 43.34
CA PRO A 293 32.73 -8.95 43.09
C PRO A 293 31.86 -7.82 42.56
N LEU A 294 30.83 -8.19 41.79
CA LEU A 294 29.87 -7.26 41.22
C LEU A 294 28.63 -7.12 42.11
N TRP A 295 28.25 -5.87 42.38
CA TRP A 295 27.06 -5.50 43.12
C TRP A 295 25.81 -6.03 42.42
N GLY A 296 24.88 -6.59 43.20
CA GLY A 296 23.62 -7.12 42.67
C GLY A 296 23.73 -8.47 41.95
N THR A 297 24.92 -9.09 41.92
CA THR A 297 25.14 -10.40 41.29
C THR A 297 25.62 -11.45 42.31
N ARG A 298 25.58 -12.73 41.93
CA ARG A 298 26.15 -13.82 42.73
C ARG A 298 27.32 -14.45 42.01
N GLY A 299 28.53 -14.33 42.59
CA GLY A 299 29.72 -15.03 42.14
C GLY A 299 30.42 -14.45 40.90
N GLN A 300 29.92 -13.34 40.35
CA GLN A 300 30.54 -12.67 39.21
C GLN A 300 31.63 -11.72 39.70
N ILE A 301 32.76 -11.71 38.99
CA ILE A 301 33.98 -11.02 39.40
C ILE A 301 34.67 -10.38 38.18
N LEU A 302 35.28 -9.21 38.37
CA LEU A 302 36.02 -8.48 37.34
C LEU A 302 37.28 -7.84 37.93
N ARG A 303 38.17 -7.32 37.07
CA ARG A 303 39.26 -6.45 37.53
C ARG A 303 38.68 -5.24 38.27
N ALA A 304 39.39 -4.71 39.27
CA ALA A 304 38.86 -3.72 40.21
C ALA A 304 38.24 -2.47 39.57
N ASP A 305 38.88 -1.91 38.54
CA ASP A 305 38.38 -0.76 37.77
C ASP A 305 37.10 -1.09 37.02
N ALA A 306 37.08 -2.22 36.29
CA ALA A 306 35.91 -2.72 35.58
C ALA A 306 34.76 -3.03 36.55
N ALA A 307 35.05 -3.62 37.71
CA ALA A 307 34.07 -3.92 38.75
C ALA A 307 33.45 -2.64 39.35
N ALA A 308 34.27 -1.61 39.64
CA ALA A 308 33.77 -0.33 40.14
C ALA A 308 32.84 0.35 39.12
N ALA A 309 33.29 0.43 37.88
CA ALA A 309 32.52 0.94 36.76
C ALA A 309 31.20 0.17 36.56
N PHE A 310 31.26 -1.16 36.56
CA PHE A 310 30.07 -2.01 36.43
C PHE A 310 29.09 -1.80 37.58
N ASN A 311 29.60 -1.64 38.80
CA ASN A 311 28.74 -1.43 39.97
C ASN A 311 27.99 -0.10 39.90
N ASP A 312 28.63 0.95 39.38
CA ASP A 312 27.97 2.24 39.20
C ASP A 312 26.97 2.20 38.04
N MET A 313 27.31 1.52 36.94
CA MET A 313 26.36 1.21 35.86
C MET A 313 25.16 0.43 36.36
N SER A 314 25.38 -0.63 37.14
CA SER A 314 24.30 -1.47 37.66
C SER A 314 23.42 -0.74 38.68
N LYS A 315 23.97 0.21 39.44
CA LYS A 315 23.15 1.06 40.33
C LYS A 315 22.30 2.04 39.54
N ALA A 316 22.85 2.64 38.47
CA ALA A 316 22.09 3.52 37.58
C ALA A 316 20.97 2.73 36.87
N TYR A 317 21.29 1.53 36.37
CA TYR A 317 20.31 0.61 35.82
C TYR A 317 19.22 0.26 36.84
N ALA A 318 19.60 0.02 38.11
CA ALA A 318 18.64 -0.25 39.17
C ALA A 318 17.78 0.96 39.56
N GLN A 319 18.26 2.19 39.37
CA GLN A 319 17.44 3.40 39.53
C GLN A 319 16.36 3.49 38.44
N GLU A 320 16.68 3.05 37.22
CA GLU A 320 15.75 3.05 36.09
C GLU A 320 14.75 1.89 36.16
N PHE A 321 15.22 0.67 36.41
CA PHE A 321 14.43 -0.56 36.28
C PHE A 321 14.07 -1.22 37.60
N GLY A 322 14.55 -0.70 38.73
CA GLY A 322 14.25 -1.22 40.07
C GLY A 322 14.96 -2.53 40.43
N VAL A 323 15.82 -3.06 39.56
CA VAL A 323 16.61 -4.28 39.77
C VAL A 323 18.05 -4.09 39.25
N PRO A 324 19.07 -4.72 39.85
CA PRO A 324 20.44 -4.67 39.33
C PRO A 324 20.56 -5.38 37.97
N ILE A 325 21.67 -5.12 37.25
CA ILE A 325 21.96 -5.80 35.99
C ILE A 325 22.17 -7.29 36.26
N CYS A 326 21.45 -8.11 35.50
CA CYS A 326 21.61 -9.56 35.51
C CYS A 326 22.88 -9.95 34.73
N VAL A 327 23.75 -10.78 35.33
CA VAL A 327 25.02 -11.22 34.73
C VAL A 327 25.09 -12.75 34.72
N THR A 328 25.24 -13.34 33.54
CA THR A 328 25.42 -14.78 33.33
C THR A 328 26.89 -15.19 33.35
N ASP A 329 27.78 -14.36 32.82
CA ASP A 329 29.21 -14.65 32.77
C ASP A 329 30.04 -13.36 32.93
N SER A 330 31.25 -13.48 33.49
CA SER A 330 32.18 -12.37 33.74
C SER A 330 33.63 -12.83 33.53
N TYR A 331 34.51 -12.76 34.53
CA TYR A 331 35.85 -13.33 34.40
C TYR A 331 35.79 -14.84 34.16
N ARG A 332 36.48 -15.32 33.12
CA ARG A 332 36.61 -16.73 32.76
C ARG A 332 38.06 -17.15 32.75
N ASN A 333 38.42 -18.18 33.53
CA ASN A 333 39.80 -18.65 33.58
C ASN A 333 40.17 -19.47 32.32
N TYR A 334 41.46 -19.77 32.14
CA TYR A 334 41.96 -20.44 30.93
C TYR A 334 41.34 -21.83 30.73
N ASP A 335 41.21 -22.64 31.79
CA ASP A 335 40.68 -24.00 31.71
C ASP A 335 39.19 -24.00 31.37
N GLU A 336 38.43 -23.06 31.94
CA GLU A 336 37.03 -22.81 31.56
C GLU A 336 36.92 -22.39 30.10
N GLN A 337 37.83 -21.54 29.60
CA GLN A 337 37.84 -21.14 28.19
C GLN A 337 38.15 -22.32 27.26
N VAL A 338 39.04 -23.25 27.66
CA VAL A 338 39.30 -24.51 26.93
C VAL A 338 38.02 -25.37 26.86
N ALA A 339 37.32 -25.51 27.99
CA ALA A 339 36.07 -26.27 28.05
C ALA A 339 34.97 -25.66 27.16
N VAL A 340 34.80 -24.33 27.20
CA VAL A 340 33.83 -23.62 26.35
C VAL A 340 34.20 -23.72 24.87
N ALA A 341 35.48 -23.63 24.52
CA ALA A 341 35.94 -23.81 23.13
C ALA A 341 35.71 -25.22 22.60
N ALA A 342 35.87 -26.25 23.43
CA ALA A 342 35.55 -27.62 23.05
C ALA A 342 34.03 -27.85 22.88
N ALA A 343 33.22 -27.24 23.75
CA ALA A 343 31.76 -27.38 23.71
C ALA A 343 31.09 -26.55 22.60
N LYS A 344 31.67 -25.40 22.23
CA LYS A 344 31.08 -24.44 21.30
C LYS A 344 32.15 -23.91 20.32
N PRO A 345 32.66 -24.76 19.41
CA PRO A 345 33.80 -24.42 18.56
C PRO A 345 33.55 -23.22 17.64
N ASP A 346 32.31 -22.99 17.22
CA ASP A 346 31.95 -21.90 16.31
C ASP A 346 31.57 -20.58 17.03
N LEU A 347 31.44 -20.61 18.36
CA LEU A 347 31.01 -19.45 19.17
C LEU A 347 32.06 -19.00 20.19
N ALA A 348 33.01 -19.86 20.57
CA ALA A 348 34.01 -19.48 21.56
C ALA A 348 35.22 -18.79 20.93
N ALA A 349 35.77 -17.79 21.62
CA ALA A 349 37.11 -17.32 21.32
C ALA A 349 38.15 -18.42 21.56
N ARG A 350 39.28 -18.36 20.85
CA ARG A 350 40.39 -19.28 21.09
C ARG A 350 40.88 -19.16 22.55
N PRO A 351 41.20 -20.26 23.23
CA PRO A 351 41.75 -20.19 24.58
C PRO A 351 42.95 -19.26 24.67
N GLY A 352 42.92 -18.34 25.64
CA GLY A 352 43.92 -17.29 25.81
C GLY A 352 43.69 -16.00 25.00
N SER A 353 42.57 -15.88 24.26
CA SER A 353 42.25 -14.67 23.49
C SER A 353 40.88 -14.06 23.79
N SER A 354 40.19 -14.49 24.86
CA SER A 354 38.85 -13.99 25.20
C SER A 354 38.92 -12.77 26.11
N ASN A 355 38.11 -11.74 25.89
CA ASN A 355 38.07 -10.58 26.79
C ASN A 355 37.56 -10.90 28.20
N HIS A 356 36.81 -12.00 28.38
CA HIS A 356 36.48 -12.54 29.70
C HIS A 356 37.74 -12.92 30.50
N GLY A 357 38.77 -13.44 29.83
CA GLY A 357 40.04 -13.82 30.46
C GLY A 357 40.88 -12.63 30.95
N TRP A 358 40.53 -11.41 30.56
CA TRP A 358 41.16 -10.17 31.05
C TRP A 358 40.38 -9.53 32.21
N GLY A 359 39.23 -10.08 32.59
CA GLY A 359 38.38 -9.52 33.65
C GLY A 359 37.72 -8.20 33.26
N VAL A 360 37.46 -8.01 31.96
CA VAL A 360 36.91 -6.78 31.37
C VAL A 360 35.72 -7.05 30.46
N ALA A 361 35.08 -8.22 30.55
CA ALA A 361 33.89 -8.55 29.77
C ALA A 361 32.81 -9.19 30.63
N THR A 362 31.56 -8.98 30.25
CA THR A 362 30.38 -9.59 30.88
C THR A 362 29.38 -10.05 29.83
N ASP A 363 28.68 -11.14 30.12
CA ASP A 363 27.52 -11.61 29.37
C ASP A 363 26.25 -11.39 30.21
N LEU A 364 25.33 -10.56 29.74
CA LEU A 364 24.20 -10.03 30.52
C LEU A 364 22.87 -10.72 30.20
N CYS A 365 21.91 -10.68 31.13
CA CYS A 365 20.60 -11.36 31.04
C CYS A 365 19.39 -10.43 31.33
N ASP A 366 18.20 -11.02 31.53
CA ASP A 366 16.94 -10.34 31.84
C ASP A 366 16.52 -9.24 30.86
N GLY A 367 16.63 -9.58 29.58
CA GLY A 367 16.24 -8.75 28.44
C GLY A 367 17.44 -8.13 27.75
N ILE A 368 18.55 -7.88 28.47
CA ILE A 368 19.76 -7.29 27.87
C ILE A 368 20.34 -8.19 26.77
N GLN A 369 20.19 -9.51 26.87
CA GLN A 369 20.60 -10.48 25.84
C GLN A 369 19.75 -10.48 24.56
N ALA A 370 18.80 -9.57 24.40
CA ALA A 370 17.93 -9.50 23.24
C ALA A 370 17.98 -8.11 22.60
N PHE A 371 18.44 -8.02 21.35
CA PHE A 371 18.44 -6.76 20.58
C PHE A 371 17.06 -6.11 20.58
N GLY A 372 17.01 -4.78 20.74
CA GLY A 372 15.76 -4.01 20.73
C GLY A 372 14.91 -4.12 22.00
N SER A 373 15.34 -4.88 23.01
CA SER A 373 14.66 -4.87 24.31
C SER A 373 14.94 -3.56 25.03
N VAL A 374 14.01 -3.11 25.88
CA VAL A 374 14.18 -1.85 26.66
C VAL A 374 15.46 -1.87 27.50
N THR A 375 15.82 -3.02 28.06
CA THR A 375 17.00 -3.15 28.92
C THR A 375 18.29 -3.27 28.12
N HIS A 376 18.26 -3.86 26.92
CA HIS A 376 19.38 -3.83 25.98
C HIS A 376 19.65 -2.42 25.46
N GLU A 377 18.61 -1.69 25.05
CA GLU A 377 18.76 -0.31 24.55
C GLU A 377 19.28 0.61 25.65
N TRP A 378 18.83 0.47 26.91
CA TRP A 378 19.43 1.22 28.01
C TRP A 378 20.93 0.95 28.13
N MET A 379 21.36 -0.31 27.99
CA MET A 379 22.79 -0.62 28.00
C MET A 379 23.52 0.03 26.83
N VAL A 380 22.94 0.02 25.61
CA VAL A 380 23.53 0.68 24.43
C VAL A 380 23.71 2.18 24.69
N ASP A 381 22.71 2.82 25.28
CA ASP A 381 22.67 4.26 25.49
C ASP A 381 23.50 4.74 26.69
N ASN A 382 23.65 3.89 27.73
CA ASN A 382 24.22 4.31 29.01
C ASN A 382 25.53 3.62 29.38
N SER A 383 25.82 2.42 28.89
CA SER A 383 27.00 1.65 29.32
C SER A 383 28.31 2.42 29.13
N MET A 384 28.42 3.19 28.05
CA MET A 384 29.62 3.96 27.73
C MET A 384 29.88 5.09 28.72
N LEU A 385 28.87 5.59 29.43
CA LEU A 385 29.03 6.56 30.53
C LEU A 385 29.83 5.98 31.70
N PHE A 386 29.90 4.65 31.77
CA PHE A 386 30.63 3.89 32.78
C PHE A 386 31.86 3.18 32.19
N GLY A 387 32.28 3.51 30.96
CA GLY A 387 33.41 2.85 30.30
C GLY A 387 33.12 1.44 29.79
N TRP A 388 31.86 1.02 29.78
CA TRP A 388 31.39 -0.25 29.19
C TRP A 388 30.83 -0.03 27.78
N PHE A 389 30.93 -1.00 26.89
CA PHE A 389 30.42 -0.85 25.53
C PHE A 389 30.06 -2.21 24.90
N LEU A 390 29.17 -2.18 23.91
CA LEU A 390 28.88 -3.31 23.03
C LEU A 390 29.87 -3.27 21.85
N PRO A 391 30.80 -4.23 21.71
CA PRO A 391 31.77 -4.22 20.63
C PRO A 391 31.12 -4.20 19.25
N SER A 392 31.74 -3.51 18.28
CA SER A 392 31.16 -3.35 16.93
C SER A 392 30.92 -4.68 16.21
N TRP A 393 31.74 -5.71 16.48
CA TRP A 393 31.54 -7.06 15.95
C TRP A 393 30.33 -7.78 16.59
N ALA A 394 29.95 -7.40 17.82
CA ALA A 394 28.88 -7.99 18.62
C ALA A 394 27.51 -7.32 18.37
N GLN A 395 27.47 -6.19 17.66
CA GLN A 395 26.22 -5.51 17.30
C GLN A 395 25.35 -6.35 16.35
N GLN A 396 24.08 -5.97 16.21
CA GLN A 396 23.09 -6.73 15.43
C GLN A 396 23.50 -6.99 13.97
N ASN A 397 24.22 -6.04 13.35
CA ASN A 397 24.76 -6.13 11.99
C ASN A 397 26.27 -6.45 11.96
N GLY A 398 26.86 -6.80 13.11
CA GLY A 398 28.26 -7.11 13.26
C GLY A 398 28.62 -8.48 12.65
N SER A 399 29.91 -8.77 12.61
CA SER A 399 30.41 -10.05 12.07
C SER A 399 30.01 -11.26 12.93
N LYS A 400 29.66 -11.04 14.20
CA LYS A 400 29.20 -12.08 15.13
C LYS A 400 28.26 -11.47 16.18
N PRO A 401 26.96 -11.32 15.86
CA PRO A 401 26.00 -10.65 16.75
C PRO A 401 25.85 -11.36 18.10
N GLU A 402 26.18 -10.65 19.18
CA GLU A 402 26.15 -11.12 20.57
C GLU A 402 25.59 -10.01 21.49
N PRO A 403 24.26 -9.82 21.53
CA PRO A 403 23.62 -8.72 22.28
C PRO A 403 23.88 -8.77 23.79
N TRP A 404 24.23 -9.95 24.31
CA TRP A 404 24.57 -10.16 25.70
C TRP A 404 25.99 -9.70 26.05
N HIS A 405 26.91 -9.53 25.09
CA HIS A 405 28.34 -9.37 25.36
C HIS A 405 28.76 -7.91 25.47
N TRP A 406 29.29 -7.51 26.62
CA TRP A 406 29.72 -6.14 26.90
C TRP A 406 31.16 -6.12 27.41
N GLU A 407 31.96 -5.19 26.91
CA GLU A 407 33.38 -5.04 27.23
C GLU A 407 33.65 -3.71 27.95
N PHE A 408 34.70 -3.67 28.78
CA PHE A 408 35.15 -2.49 29.50
C PHE A 408 36.43 -1.92 28.89
N ALA A 409 36.45 -0.61 28.62
CA ALA A 409 37.58 0.11 28.03
C ALA A 409 38.19 1.19 28.92
N GLY A 410 37.55 1.56 30.05
CA GLY A 410 38.04 2.59 30.97
C GLY A 410 37.39 3.95 30.79
#